data_AF-Q66BA3-F1
#
_entry.id   AF-Q66BA3-F1
#
_cell.length_a   1.000
_cell.length_b   1.000
_cell.length_c   1.000
_cell.angle_alpha   90.00
_cell.angle_beta   90.00
_cell.angle_gamma   90.00
#
_symmetry.space_group_name_H-M   'P 1'
#
loop_
_entity.id
_entity.type
_entity.pdbx_description
1 polymer ?
#
loop_
_entity_poly.entity_id
_entity_poly.type
_entity_poly.pdbx_seq_one_letter_code
_entity_poly.pdbx_strand_id
1 'polypeptide(L)'
;MKSPCLQIANAILRTHMADMGELTRRAIEENGVLSLKANLHAREKKAITSSTLAGLSMITAIAWQLRENKLATFHQLNAATQQFRESGVIPQFFNEEVQTCRGN
;
A
#
# COMPACT_ATOMS: atom_id res chain seq x y z
N MET A 1 -13.99 14.91 11.42
CA MET A 1 -14.56 13.62 10.94
C MET A 1 -13.39 12.78 10.49
N LYS A 2 -13.44 11.45 10.68
CA LYS A 2 -12.43 10.56 10.11
C LYS A 2 -12.45 10.69 8.59
N SER A 3 -11.28 10.73 7.97
CA SER A 3 -11.03 10.82 6.55
C SER A 3 -11.21 9.47 5.84
N PRO A 4 -12.26 9.26 5.02
CA PRO A 4 -12.42 8.02 4.27
C PRO A 4 -11.22 7.72 3.36
N CYS A 5 -10.55 8.75 2.82
CA CYS A 5 -9.36 8.53 1.99
C CYS A 5 -8.16 7.99 2.78
N LEU A 6 -7.93 8.45 4.02
CA LEU A 6 -6.88 7.89 4.88
C LEU A 6 -7.19 6.44 5.29
N GLN A 7 -8.47 6.15 5.56
CA GLN A 7 -8.94 4.80 5.85
C GLN A 7 -8.71 3.83 4.68
N ILE A 8 -9.05 4.25 3.45
CA ILE A 8 -8.82 3.45 2.24
C ILE A 8 -7.31 3.29 1.98
N ALA A 9 -6.51 4.34 2.17
CA ALA A 9 -5.06 4.26 2.05
C ALA A 9 -4.47 3.24 3.04
N ASN A 10 -4.94 3.20 4.28
CA ASN A 10 -4.55 2.18 5.25
C ASN A 10 -4.93 0.76 4.80
N ALA A 11 -6.08 0.58 4.16
CA ALA A 11 -6.49 -0.72 3.63
C ALA A 11 -5.53 -1.18 2.51
N ILE A 12 -5.17 -0.26 1.59
CA ILE A 12 -4.19 -0.53 0.51
C ILE A 12 -2.83 -0.95 1.09
N LEU A 13 -2.36 -0.24 2.13
CA LEU A 13 -1.09 -0.55 2.80
C LEU A 13 -1.14 -1.94 3.49
N ARG A 14 -2.28 -2.32 4.09
CA ARG A 14 -2.45 -3.66 4.68
C ARG A 14 -2.39 -4.75 3.62
N THR A 15 -3.04 -4.55 2.47
CA THR A 15 -2.98 -5.50 1.34
C THR A 15 -1.55 -5.66 0.85
N HIS A 16 -0.80 -4.55 0.68
CA HIS A 16 0.62 -4.61 0.33
C HIS A 16 1.43 -5.48 1.31
N MET A 17 1.23 -5.29 2.62
CA MET A 17 1.95 -6.07 3.64
C MET A 17 1.58 -7.56 3.58
N ALA A 18 0.30 -7.88 3.38
CA ALA A 18 -0.17 -9.26 3.25
C ALA A 18 0.43 -9.94 2.01
N ASP A 19 0.42 -9.26 0.86
CA ASP A 19 0.96 -9.79 -0.39
C ASP A 19 2.48 -10.00 -0.31
N MET A 20 3.22 -9.06 0.29
CA MET A 20 4.66 -9.18 0.52
C MET A 20 5.00 -10.29 1.53
N GLY A 21 4.17 -10.46 2.56
CA GLY A 21 4.30 -11.55 3.53
C GLY A 21 4.09 -12.92 2.88
N GLU A 22 3.05 -13.07 2.07
CA GLU A 22 2.77 -14.29 1.32
C GLU A 22 3.88 -14.61 0.31
N LEU A 23 4.37 -13.58 -0.39
CA LEU A 23 5.50 -13.72 -1.30
C LEU A 23 6.77 -14.21 -0.58
N THR A 24 7.02 -13.72 0.64
CA THR A 24 8.14 -14.15 1.48
C THR A 24 7.96 -15.58 1.96
N ARG A 25 6.75 -15.94 2.41
CA ARG A 25 6.41 -17.30 2.86
C ARG A 25 6.65 -18.33 1.76
N ARG A 26 6.15 -18.07 0.55
CA ARG A 26 6.36 -18.94 -0.62
C ARG A 26 7.83 -19.10 -0.94
N ALA A 27 8.61 -18.03 -0.90
CA ALA A 27 10.05 -18.10 -1.17
C ALA A 27 10.79 -19.03 -0.19
N ILE A 28 10.38 -19.09 1.08
CA ILE A 28 10.98 -19.96 2.10
C ILE A 28 10.64 -21.44 1.89
N GLU A 29 9.38 -21.74 1.52
CA GLU A 29 8.88 -23.11 1.36
C GLU A 29 9.45 -23.82 0.12
N GLU A 30 10.01 -23.08 -0.83
CA GLU A 30 10.22 -23.53 -2.21
C GLU A 30 11.69 -23.68 -2.64
N ASN A 31 12.64 -23.71 -1.71
CA ASN A 31 14.11 -23.55 -1.86
C ASN A 31 14.90 -24.55 -2.77
N GLY A 32 14.29 -25.20 -3.76
CA GLY A 32 14.96 -26.17 -4.66
C GLY A 32 15.58 -25.62 -5.96
N VAL A 33 15.25 -24.41 -6.45
CA VAL A 33 15.70 -23.92 -7.78
C VAL A 33 16.01 -22.41 -7.74
N LEU A 34 17.29 -22.06 -7.57
CA LEU A 34 17.71 -20.75 -7.04
C LEU A 34 17.74 -19.55 -8.03
N SER A 35 17.78 -19.75 -9.35
CA SER A 35 17.92 -18.62 -10.31
C SER A 35 16.58 -18.12 -10.88
N LEU A 36 15.75 -19.02 -11.43
CA LEU A 36 14.46 -18.65 -12.01
C LEU A 36 13.50 -18.06 -10.97
N LYS A 37 13.54 -18.57 -9.73
CA LYS A 37 12.72 -18.09 -8.61
C LYS A 37 13.09 -16.69 -8.15
N ALA A 38 14.38 -16.34 -8.12
CA ALA A 38 14.81 -14.99 -7.74
C ALA A 38 14.25 -13.92 -8.69
N ASN A 39 14.26 -14.20 -10.01
CA ASN A 39 13.70 -13.28 -11.01
C ASN A 39 12.17 -13.19 -10.95
N LEU A 40 11.47 -14.31 -10.73
CA LEU A 40 10.02 -14.32 -10.52
C LEU A 40 9.64 -13.53 -9.26
N HIS A 41 10.35 -13.75 -8.16
CA HIS A 41 10.15 -13.05 -6.90
C HIS A 41 10.37 -11.52 -7.04
N ALA A 42 11.41 -11.10 -7.75
CA ALA A 42 11.66 -9.69 -8.05
C ALA A 42 10.53 -9.07 -8.89
N ARG A 43 10.00 -9.82 -9.87
CA ARG A 43 8.88 -9.38 -10.72
C ARG A 43 7.58 -9.25 -9.94
N GLU A 44 7.27 -10.21 -9.09
CA GLU A 44 6.07 -10.19 -8.23
C GLU A 44 6.14 -9.06 -7.22
N LYS A 45 7.30 -8.89 -6.55
CA LYS A 45 7.54 -7.72 -5.68
C LYS A 45 7.30 -6.41 -6.42
N LYS A 46 7.83 -6.27 -7.65
CA LYS A 46 7.59 -5.08 -8.48
C LYS A 46 6.11 -4.89 -8.77
N ALA A 47 5.38 -5.95 -9.11
CA ALA A 47 3.95 -5.87 -9.38
C ALA A 47 3.13 -5.44 -8.15
N ILE A 48 3.44 -5.97 -6.97
CA ILE A 48 2.81 -5.57 -5.70
C ILE A 48 3.09 -4.10 -5.41
N THR A 49 4.36 -3.66 -5.48
CA THR A 49 4.74 -2.26 -5.27
C THR A 49 4.05 -1.33 -6.27
N SER A 50 4.03 -1.66 -7.57
CA SER A 50 3.36 -0.86 -8.59
C SER A 50 1.85 -0.75 -8.37
N SER A 51 1.20 -1.85 -7.99
CA SER A 51 -0.24 -1.86 -7.69
C SER A 51 -0.56 -0.98 -6.47
N THR A 52 0.30 -1.05 -5.45
CA THR A 52 0.18 -0.22 -4.25
C THR A 52 0.33 1.26 -4.58
N LEU A 53 1.33 1.64 -5.37
CA LEU A 53 1.54 3.02 -5.82
C LEU A 53 0.36 3.55 -6.65
N ALA A 54 -0.22 2.71 -7.52
CA ALA A 54 -1.39 3.08 -8.31
C ALA A 54 -2.60 3.34 -7.40
N GLY A 55 -2.86 2.46 -6.43
CA GLY A 55 -3.94 2.63 -5.45
C GLY A 55 -3.78 3.90 -4.61
N LEU A 56 -2.57 4.14 -4.09
CA LEU A 56 -2.27 5.35 -3.31
C LEU A 56 -2.39 6.63 -4.15
N SER A 57 -1.96 6.59 -5.41
CA SER A 57 -2.10 7.74 -6.32
C SER A 57 -3.57 8.03 -6.64
N MET A 58 -4.38 6.98 -6.85
CA MET A 58 -5.82 7.11 -7.08
C MET A 58 -6.52 7.75 -5.87
N ILE A 59 -6.27 7.24 -4.66
CA ILE A 59 -6.94 7.79 -3.46
C ILE A 59 -6.46 9.21 -3.12
N THR A 60 -5.20 9.54 -3.44
CA THR A 60 -4.68 10.92 -3.35
C THR A 60 -5.47 11.87 -4.27
N ALA A 61 -5.74 11.45 -5.52
CA ALA A 61 -6.52 12.26 -6.46
C ALA A 61 -7.97 12.47 -5.99
N ILE A 62 -8.57 11.44 -5.39
CA ILE A 62 -9.92 11.54 -4.80
C ILE A 62 -9.93 12.52 -3.62
N ALA A 63 -8.95 12.44 -2.71
CA ALA A 63 -8.84 13.37 -1.58
C ALA A 63 -8.73 14.83 -2.02
N TRP A 64 -8.04 15.09 -3.14
CA TRP A 64 -7.99 16.41 -3.78
C TRP A 64 -9.37 16.86 -4.28
N GLN A 65 -10.06 16.00 -5.05
CA GLN A 65 -11.37 16.31 -5.62
C GLN A 65 -12.42 16.61 -4.55
N LEU A 66 -12.41 15.85 -3.45
CA LEU A 66 -13.33 16.04 -2.32
C LEU A 66 -12.97 17.25 -1.45
N ARG A 67 -11.80 17.90 -1.70
CA ARG A 67 -11.21 18.93 -0.83
C ARG A 67 -11.20 18.52 0.64
N GLU A 68 -10.97 17.25 0.86
CA GLU A 68 -11.18 16.60 2.14
C GLU A 68 -10.28 17.23 3.21
N ASN A 69 -10.86 17.54 4.37
CA ASN A 69 -10.16 18.22 5.47
C ASN A 69 -9.37 19.46 5.01
N LYS A 70 -9.94 20.27 4.10
CA LYS A 70 -9.27 21.45 3.53
C LYS A 70 -7.92 21.12 2.88
N LEU A 71 -7.87 19.99 2.16
CA LEU A 71 -6.68 19.46 1.46
C LEU A 71 -5.57 18.92 2.36
N ALA A 72 -5.72 18.91 3.68
CA ALA A 72 -4.74 18.31 4.59
C ALA A 72 -4.52 16.82 4.26
N THR A 73 -5.61 16.07 4.03
CA THR A 73 -5.57 14.66 3.62
C THR A 73 -4.81 14.49 2.30
N PHE A 74 -5.05 15.35 1.30
CA PHE A 74 -4.35 15.31 0.03
C PHE A 74 -2.84 15.48 0.21
N HIS A 75 -2.41 16.52 0.94
CA HIS A 75 -0.99 16.78 1.15
C HIS A 75 -0.29 15.62 1.88
N GLN A 76 -0.95 15.05 2.88
CA GLN A 76 -0.44 13.89 3.62
C GLN A 76 -0.29 12.66 2.71
N LEU A 77 -1.32 12.32 1.94
CA LEU A 77 -1.28 11.18 1.02
C LEU A 77 -0.25 11.40 -0.11
N ASN A 78 -0.17 12.60 -0.66
CA ASN A 78 0.76 12.92 -1.73
C ASN A 78 2.21 12.80 -1.27
N ALA A 79 2.55 13.35 -0.09
CA ALA A 79 3.89 13.25 0.49
C ALA A 79 4.28 11.78 0.74
N ALA A 80 3.39 11.00 1.36
CA ALA A 80 3.62 9.58 1.63
C ALA A 80 3.78 8.75 0.34
N THR A 81 2.94 9.01 -0.66
CA THR A 81 3.00 8.32 -1.97
C THR A 81 4.29 8.64 -2.71
N GLN A 82 4.73 9.91 -2.68
CA GLN A 82 5.97 10.33 -3.32
C GLN A 82 7.19 9.71 -2.63
N GLN A 83 7.22 9.72 -1.29
CA GLN A 83 8.28 9.08 -0.53
C GLN A 83 8.36 7.59 -0.84
N PHE A 84 7.22 6.89 -0.93
CA PHE A 84 7.20 5.48 -1.28
C PHE A 84 7.70 5.23 -2.71
N ARG A 85 7.32 6.09 -3.66
CA ARG A 85 7.78 6.00 -5.06
C ARG A 85 9.30 6.13 -5.16
N GLU A 86 9.88 7.07 -4.41
CA GLU A 86 11.31 7.37 -4.47
C GLU A 86 12.17 6.39 -3.69
N SER A 87 11.76 6.05 -2.47
CA SER A 87 12.56 5.22 -1.56
C SER A 87 12.23 3.73 -1.62
N GLY A 88 11.05 3.36 -2.15
CA GLY A 88 10.52 2.00 -2.06
C GLY A 88 10.13 1.58 -0.64
N VAL A 89 10.24 2.46 0.36
CA VAL A 89 9.87 2.21 1.75
C VAL A 89 8.36 2.40 1.91
N ILE A 90 7.68 1.38 2.42
CA ILE A 90 6.24 1.44 2.66
C ILE A 90 5.92 2.59 3.64
N PRO A 91 4.91 3.43 3.34
CA PRO A 91 4.46 4.45 4.27
C PRO A 91 3.98 3.85 5.60
N GLN A 92 4.15 4.61 6.68
CA GLN A 92 3.45 4.30 7.93
C GLN A 92 1.94 4.43 7.73
N PHE A 93 1.18 3.65 8.50
CA PHE A 93 -0.28 3.81 8.53
C PHE A 93 -0.65 5.22 8.98
N PHE A 94 -1.63 5.80 8.31
CA PHE A 94 -2.21 7.08 8.69
C PHE A 94 -3.04 6.88 9.98
N ASN A 95 -2.98 7.80 10.94
CA ASN A 95 -3.60 7.69 12.29
C ASN A 95 -5.15 7.74 12.29
N GLU A 96 -5.78 7.01 11.38
CA GLU A 96 -7.21 6.84 11.29
C GLU A 96 -7.52 5.36 11.10
N GLU A 97 -7.76 4.69 12.22
CA GLU A 97 -8.21 3.31 12.21
C GLU A 97 -9.54 3.19 11.46
N VAL A 98 -9.54 2.30 10.46
CA VAL A 98 -10.76 1.67 9.95
C VAL A 98 -11.27 0.77 11.06
N GLN A 99 -12.46 1.05 11.60
CA GLN A 99 -13.19 0.04 12.37
C GLN A 99 -13.39 -1.14 11.42
N THR A 100 -12.69 -2.25 11.68
CA THR A 100 -12.93 -3.48 10.94
C THR A 100 -14.38 -3.88 11.21
N CYS A 101 -15.13 -4.21 10.15
CA CYS A 101 -16.43 -4.84 10.30
C CYS A 101 -16.20 -6.14 11.05
N ARG A 102 -16.46 -6.16 12.37
CA ARG A 102 -16.67 -7.42 13.08
C ARG A 102 -17.93 -8.01 12.48
N GLY A 103 -17.79 -9.12 11.76
CA GLY A 103 -18.92 -9.87 11.24
C GLY A 103 -19.87 -10.20 12.39
N ASN A 104 -21.17 -10.01 12.13
CA ASN A 104 -22.22 -10.67 12.90
C ASN A 104 -22.25 -12.16 12.52
#